data_AF-A0A3S2UEM8-F1
#
_entry.id   AF-A0A3S2UEM8-F1
#
_cell.length_a   1.000
_cell.length_b   1.000
_cell.length_c   1.000
_cell.angle_alpha   90.00
_cell.angle_beta   90.00
_cell.angle_gamma   90.00
#
_symmetry.space_group_name_H-M   'P 1'
#
loop_
_entity.id
_entity.type
_entity.pdbx_description
1 polymer ?
#
loop_
_entity_poly.entity_id
_entity_poly.type
_entity_poly.pdbx_seq_one_letter_code
_entity_poly.pdbx_strand_id
1 'polypeptide(L)'
;MTDKREQYDRRFETIDEQICELINKRKSISSKSSIPTSQLITSWSKKYDLYEGFLDGLFHHLLVEDLFKPYVDPKGFRKNIPILKSYERDNLFFTVTFVRQYENASIVNLTMDKEPLEENAESLLEFTFLELSIENNGVEYDCKDIGGGGSDGHMSHTYTVSPPLPDDMSAVKFIFTEYKEPLQRKPTGIEFVITLENEL
;
A
#
# COMPACT_ATOMS: atom_id res chain seq x y z
N MET A 1 31.32 -4.51 -15.01
CA MET A 1 30.79 -4.88 -13.68
C MET A 1 30.25 -6.29 -13.83
N THR A 2 30.89 -7.30 -13.25
CA THR A 2 30.42 -8.69 -13.34
C THR A 2 29.22 -8.86 -12.42
N ASP A 3 28.13 -9.47 -12.91
CA ASP A 3 26.96 -9.75 -12.08
C ASP A 3 27.36 -10.74 -10.98
N LYS A 4 27.18 -10.37 -9.72
CA LYS A 4 27.50 -11.25 -8.56
C LYS A 4 26.71 -12.56 -8.61
N ARG A 5 25.57 -12.61 -9.31
CA ARG A 5 24.78 -13.83 -9.51
C ARG A 5 25.54 -14.90 -10.29
N GLU A 6 26.52 -14.52 -11.12
CA GLU A 6 27.37 -15.47 -11.87
C GLU A 6 28.41 -16.17 -10.97
N GLN A 7 28.60 -15.70 -9.74
CA GLN A 7 29.52 -16.28 -8.74
C GLN A 7 28.77 -16.98 -7.59
N TYR A 8 27.52 -17.41 -7.83
CA TYR A 8 26.72 -18.08 -6.82
C TYR A 8 27.34 -19.43 -6.39
N ASP A 9 27.51 -19.61 -5.07
CA ASP A 9 28.01 -20.85 -4.50
C ASP A 9 26.86 -21.84 -4.30
N ARG A 10 26.85 -22.90 -5.13
CA ARG A 10 25.79 -23.91 -5.14
C ARG A 10 25.60 -24.66 -3.83
N ARG A 11 26.55 -24.59 -2.89
CA ARG A 11 26.35 -25.15 -1.54
C ARG A 11 25.20 -24.49 -0.79
N PHE A 12 24.80 -23.28 -1.18
CA PHE A 12 23.65 -22.58 -0.60
C PHE A 12 22.30 -22.98 -1.20
N GLU A 13 22.26 -23.68 -2.34
CA GLU A 13 21.02 -23.93 -3.11
C GLU A 13 19.93 -24.60 -2.26
N THR A 14 20.27 -25.67 -1.56
CA THR A 14 19.34 -26.39 -0.68
C THR A 14 18.89 -25.55 0.53
N ILE A 15 19.71 -24.62 1.01
CA ILE A 15 19.37 -23.74 2.14
C ILE A 15 18.44 -22.64 1.65
N ASP A 16 18.74 -22.02 0.52
CA ASP A 16 17.95 -20.94 -0.08
C ASP A 16 16.56 -21.45 -0.48
N GLU A 17 16.46 -22.68 -1.00
CA GLU A 17 15.18 -23.33 -1.27
C GLU A 17 14.36 -23.55 0.02
N GLN A 18 14.99 -24.03 1.10
CA GLN A 18 14.32 -24.18 2.40
C GLN A 18 13.85 -22.84 2.97
N ILE A 19 14.61 -21.77 2.77
CA ILE A 19 14.18 -20.42 3.15
C ILE A 19 12.92 -20.04 2.38
N CYS A 20 12.88 -20.28 1.07
CA CYS A 20 11.68 -20.02 0.25
C CYS A 20 10.47 -20.83 0.73
N GLU A 21 10.64 -22.11 1.03
CA GLU A 21 9.58 -22.96 1.58
C GLU A 21 9.04 -22.44 2.92
N LEU A 22 9.93 -22.03 3.83
CA LEU A 22 9.55 -21.50 5.14
C LEU A 22 8.82 -20.16 5.02
N ILE A 23 9.25 -19.29 4.11
CA ILE A 23 8.57 -18.03 3.82
C ILE A 23 7.15 -18.31 3.29
N ASN A 24 7.01 -19.23 2.34
CA ASN A 24 5.71 -19.60 1.79
C ASN A 24 4.78 -20.21 2.86
N LYS A 25 5.32 -21.09 3.71
CA LYS A 25 4.57 -21.66 4.84
C LYS A 25 4.15 -20.61 5.85
N ARG A 26 5.01 -19.63 6.16
CA ARG A 26 4.65 -18.50 7.03
C ARG A 26 3.51 -17.68 6.43
N LYS A 27 3.56 -17.40 5.12
CA LYS A 27 2.53 -16.65 4.39
C LYS A 27 1.16 -17.34 4.44
N SER A 28 1.11 -18.68 4.38
CA SER A 28 -0.16 -19.41 4.38
C SER A 28 -0.86 -19.49 5.74
N ILE A 29 -0.12 -19.38 6.85
CA ILE A 29 -0.66 -19.48 8.22
C ILE A 29 -0.78 -18.14 8.94
N SER A 30 -0.04 -17.12 8.50
CA SER A 30 -0.06 -15.80 9.12
C SER A 30 -1.28 -15.01 8.66
N SER A 31 -2.08 -14.50 9.59
CA SER A 31 -2.83 -13.27 9.31
C SER A 31 -1.81 -12.17 8.99
N LYS A 32 -2.14 -11.26 8.07
CA LYS A 32 -1.25 -10.31 7.37
C LYS A 32 -0.42 -9.34 8.24
N SER A 33 -0.27 -9.55 9.55
CA SER A 33 0.26 -8.55 10.49
C SER A 33 1.08 -9.10 11.68
N SER A 34 1.42 -10.40 11.73
CA SER A 34 2.18 -10.94 12.87
C SER A 34 3.69 -10.72 12.70
N ILE A 35 4.35 -10.07 13.66
CA ILE A 35 5.81 -9.97 13.77
C ILE A 35 6.28 -10.61 15.09
N PRO A 36 7.51 -11.17 15.14
CA PRO A 36 8.06 -11.64 16.40
C PRO A 36 8.16 -10.50 17.42
N THR A 37 7.90 -10.80 18.69
CA THR A 37 8.09 -9.83 19.78
C THR A 37 9.56 -9.51 19.96
N SER A 38 9.89 -8.34 20.53
CA SER A 38 11.27 -7.97 20.84
C SER A 38 11.98 -9.02 21.72
N GLN A 39 11.24 -9.69 22.62
CA GLN A 39 11.77 -10.79 23.43
C GLN A 39 12.20 -12.00 22.59
N LEU A 40 11.40 -12.37 21.59
CA LEU A 40 11.75 -13.45 20.65
C LEU A 40 12.96 -13.05 19.80
N ILE A 41 13.01 -11.81 19.29
CA ILE A 41 14.14 -11.29 18.52
C ILE A 41 15.44 -11.35 19.32
N THR A 42 15.44 -10.84 20.56
CA THR A 42 16.61 -10.91 21.46
C THR A 42 17.02 -12.35 21.76
N SER A 43 16.05 -13.26 21.96
CA SER A 43 16.35 -14.67 22.21
C SER A 43 16.99 -15.34 21.00
N TRP A 44 16.49 -15.09 19.79
CA TRP A 44 17.02 -15.69 18.57
C TRP A 44 18.34 -15.08 18.12
N SER A 45 18.50 -13.76 18.30
CA SER A 45 19.77 -13.06 18.10
C SER A 45 20.90 -13.74 18.88
N LYS A 46 20.71 -13.96 20.18
CA LYS A 46 21.70 -14.66 21.04
C LYS A 46 21.90 -16.12 20.64
N LYS A 47 20.83 -16.83 20.28
CA LYS A 47 20.88 -18.26 19.97
C LYS A 47 21.62 -18.55 18.66
N TYR A 48 21.41 -17.73 17.65
CA TYR A 48 21.93 -17.95 16.29
C TYR A 48 23.10 -17.02 15.92
N ASP A 49 23.56 -16.19 16.88
CA ASP A 49 24.62 -15.19 16.67
C ASP A 49 24.29 -14.23 15.51
N LEU A 50 23.08 -13.67 15.54
CA LEU A 50 22.59 -12.72 14.54
C LEU A 50 22.31 -11.36 15.18
N TYR A 51 22.50 -10.28 14.44
CA TYR A 51 22.17 -8.94 14.94
C TYR A 51 20.65 -8.75 15.08
N GLU A 52 20.21 -8.17 16.20
CA GLU A 52 18.77 -7.91 16.44
C GLU A 52 18.15 -7.06 15.32
N GLY A 53 18.82 -5.99 14.89
CA GLY A 53 18.33 -5.14 13.81
C GLY A 53 18.23 -5.85 12.45
N PHE A 54 19.07 -6.86 12.20
CA PHE A 54 18.96 -7.67 10.98
C PHE A 54 17.72 -8.56 11.04
N LEU A 55 17.47 -9.22 12.18
CA LEU A 55 16.26 -10.04 12.36
C LEU A 55 15.00 -9.18 12.28
N ASP A 56 14.99 -8.04 12.95
CA ASP A 56 13.87 -7.10 12.92
C ASP A 56 13.57 -6.65 11.49
N GLY A 57 14.59 -6.20 10.75
CA GLY A 57 14.46 -5.82 9.34
C GLY A 57 13.97 -6.97 8.46
N LEU A 58 14.49 -8.19 8.64
CA LEU A 58 14.06 -9.37 7.89
C LEU A 58 12.56 -9.64 8.08
N PHE A 59 12.07 -9.66 9.32
CA PHE A 59 10.66 -9.94 9.59
C PHE A 59 9.72 -8.83 9.10
N HIS A 60 10.16 -7.57 9.10
CA HIS A 60 9.41 -6.48 8.47
C HIS A 60 9.31 -6.67 6.95
N HIS A 61 10.39 -7.07 6.26
CA HIS A 61 10.34 -7.33 4.82
C HIS A 61 9.38 -8.46 4.45
N LEU A 62 9.25 -9.47 5.31
CA LEU A 62 8.29 -10.57 5.11
C LEU A 62 6.81 -10.13 5.21
N LEU A 63 6.51 -8.96 5.78
CA LEU A 63 5.15 -8.41 5.83
C LEU A 63 4.76 -7.62 4.58
N VAL A 64 5.74 -7.13 3.84
CA VAL A 64 5.55 -6.22 2.70
C VAL A 64 6.00 -6.84 1.38
N GLU A 65 5.96 -8.17 1.29
CA GLU A 65 6.28 -8.92 0.06
C GLU A 65 5.42 -8.47 -1.12
N ASP A 66 4.19 -8.03 -0.87
CA ASP A 66 3.28 -7.51 -1.89
C ASP A 66 3.76 -6.21 -2.53
N LEU A 67 4.62 -5.41 -1.88
CA LEU A 67 5.27 -4.26 -2.52
C LEU A 67 6.17 -4.66 -3.69
N PHE A 68 6.66 -5.90 -3.69
CA PHE A 68 7.51 -6.46 -4.75
C PHE A 68 6.72 -7.07 -5.91
N LYS A 69 5.37 -7.08 -5.84
CA LYS A 69 4.56 -7.48 -6.99
C LYS A 69 4.92 -6.65 -8.23
N PRO A 70 5.08 -7.29 -9.41
CA PRO A 70 5.34 -6.58 -10.65
C PRO A 70 4.30 -5.49 -10.88
N TYR A 71 4.77 -4.33 -11.33
CA TYR A 71 3.86 -3.25 -11.69
C TYR A 71 3.01 -3.64 -12.91
N VAL A 72 1.68 -3.48 -12.79
CA VAL A 72 0.76 -3.64 -13.91
C VAL A 72 0.73 -2.35 -14.70
N ASP A 73 1.38 -2.33 -15.86
CA ASP A 73 1.36 -1.20 -16.78
C ASP A 73 -0.02 -1.12 -17.48
N PRO A 74 -0.83 -0.06 -17.26
CA PRO A 74 -2.17 0.05 -17.85
C PRO A 74 -2.11 0.22 -19.37
N LYS A 75 -2.90 -0.58 -20.10
CA LYS A 75 -2.91 -0.65 -21.56
C LYS A 75 -4.34 -0.68 -22.11
N GLY A 76 -4.53 -0.07 -23.27
CA GLY A 76 -5.85 0.03 -23.91
C GLY A 76 -6.78 0.94 -23.11
N PHE A 77 -6.52 2.24 -23.09
CA PHE A 77 -7.40 3.19 -22.43
C PHE A 77 -8.83 3.08 -23.00
N ARG A 78 -9.81 2.89 -22.12
CA ARG A 78 -11.22 2.74 -22.47
C ARG A 78 -12.01 4.02 -22.24
N LYS A 79 -11.95 4.57 -21.01
CA LYS A 79 -12.69 5.79 -20.63
C LYS A 79 -12.21 6.39 -19.31
N ASN A 80 -12.62 7.63 -19.06
CA ASN A 80 -12.47 8.31 -17.78
C ASN A 80 -13.84 8.46 -17.12
N ILE A 81 -14.02 7.89 -15.93
CA ILE A 81 -15.24 7.97 -15.13
C ILE A 81 -15.05 9.06 -14.08
N PRO A 82 -15.77 10.19 -14.15
CA PRO A 82 -15.73 11.19 -13.09
C PRO A 82 -16.40 10.61 -11.83
N ILE A 83 -15.71 10.71 -10.69
CA ILE A 83 -16.24 10.26 -9.39
C ILE A 83 -16.65 11.48 -8.58
N LEU A 84 -15.72 12.41 -8.35
CA LEU A 84 -15.92 13.67 -7.61
C LEU A 84 -16.69 13.47 -6.29
N LYS A 85 -16.24 12.48 -5.51
CA LYS A 85 -16.77 12.18 -4.17
C LYS A 85 -15.70 12.43 -3.13
N SER A 86 -16.10 13.06 -2.05
CA SER A 86 -15.19 13.55 -1.03
C SER A 86 -15.53 12.99 0.34
N TYR A 87 -14.49 12.82 1.15
CA TYR A 87 -14.57 12.61 2.59
C TYR A 87 -13.89 13.80 3.27
N GLU A 88 -14.55 14.37 4.27
CA GLU A 88 -14.09 15.59 4.94
C GLU A 88 -13.81 15.31 6.41
N ARG A 89 -12.65 15.77 6.91
CA ARG A 89 -12.27 15.65 8.30
C ARG A 89 -11.26 16.72 8.70
N ASP A 90 -11.50 17.43 9.79
CA ASP A 90 -10.51 18.33 10.41
C ASP A 90 -9.85 19.31 9.41
N ASN A 91 -10.63 19.88 8.49
CA ASN A 91 -10.23 20.77 7.38
C ASN A 91 -9.40 20.12 6.25
N LEU A 92 -9.35 18.80 6.22
CA LEU A 92 -8.83 18.01 5.10
C LEU A 92 -9.99 17.48 4.27
N PHE A 93 -9.86 17.64 2.95
CA PHE A 93 -10.81 17.19 1.96
C PHE A 93 -10.14 16.12 1.11
N PHE A 94 -10.55 14.87 1.27
CA PHE A 94 -10.06 13.75 0.49
C PHE A 94 -11.03 13.48 -0.65
N THR A 95 -10.62 13.67 -1.90
CA THR A 95 -11.53 13.57 -3.05
C THR A 95 -11.04 12.53 -4.05
N VAL A 96 -11.84 11.48 -4.29
CA VAL A 96 -11.64 10.64 -5.47
C VAL A 96 -12.17 11.41 -6.67
N THR A 97 -11.26 11.89 -7.52
CA THR A 97 -11.62 12.80 -8.62
C THR A 97 -12.16 12.02 -9.82
N PHE A 98 -11.45 10.99 -10.23
CA PHE A 98 -11.80 10.15 -11.37
C PHE A 98 -11.22 8.73 -11.26
N VAL A 99 -11.80 7.82 -12.04
CA VAL A 99 -11.23 6.52 -12.36
C VAL A 99 -11.03 6.40 -13.86
N ARG A 100 -9.79 6.19 -14.32
CA ARG A 100 -9.50 5.84 -15.72
C ARG A 100 -9.54 4.34 -15.86
N GLN A 101 -10.33 3.87 -16.82
CA GLN A 101 -10.47 2.47 -17.15
C GLN A 101 -9.54 2.11 -18.31
N TYR A 102 -8.76 1.06 -18.13
CA TYR A 102 -7.96 0.41 -19.17
C TYR A 102 -8.47 -1.03 -19.37
N GLU A 103 -7.98 -1.73 -20.39
CA GLU A 103 -8.39 -3.12 -20.63
C GLU A 103 -7.90 -4.08 -19.53
N ASN A 104 -6.73 -3.81 -18.94
CA ASN A 104 -6.06 -4.69 -17.99
C ASN A 104 -5.98 -4.15 -16.55
N ALA A 105 -6.36 -2.88 -16.31
CA ALA A 105 -6.28 -2.23 -15.01
C ALA A 105 -7.19 -0.99 -14.95
N SER A 106 -7.34 -0.42 -13.76
CA SER A 106 -7.92 0.91 -13.57
C SER A 106 -6.92 1.81 -12.86
N ILE A 107 -6.99 3.11 -13.12
CA ILE A 107 -6.26 4.14 -12.39
C ILE A 107 -7.24 4.95 -11.56
N VAL A 108 -7.06 4.97 -10.24
CA VAL A 108 -7.83 5.79 -9.30
C VAL A 108 -7.00 7.01 -8.93
N ASN A 109 -7.57 8.20 -9.03
CA ASN A 109 -6.92 9.44 -8.57
C ASN A 109 -7.62 9.97 -7.32
N LEU A 110 -6.82 10.22 -6.29
CA LEU A 110 -7.22 10.85 -5.04
C LEU A 110 -6.51 12.20 -4.92
N THR A 111 -7.22 13.23 -4.48
CA THR A 111 -6.59 14.47 -3.98
C THR A 111 -6.86 14.62 -2.49
N MET A 112 -5.95 15.28 -1.81
CA MET A 112 -6.12 15.77 -0.45
C MET A 112 -5.88 17.27 -0.50
N ASP A 113 -6.87 18.03 -0.06
CA ASP A 113 -6.85 19.48 -0.02
C ASP A 113 -7.00 19.94 1.43
N LYS A 114 -6.14 20.83 1.89
CA LYS A 114 -6.19 21.43 3.23
C LYS A 114 -6.61 22.88 3.12
N GLU A 115 -7.72 23.23 3.76
CA GLU A 115 -8.13 24.63 3.89
C GLU A 115 -7.11 25.40 4.75
N PRO A 116 -6.60 26.55 4.29
CA PRO A 116 -5.67 27.37 5.07
C PRO A 116 -6.38 27.94 6.30
N LEU A 117 -5.90 27.57 7.49
CA LEU A 117 -6.29 28.25 8.72
C LEU A 117 -5.58 29.62 8.79
N GLU A 118 -6.32 30.68 9.14
CA GLU A 118 -5.72 32.00 9.37
C GLU A 118 -4.65 31.92 10.48
N GLU A 119 -3.47 32.47 10.15
CA GLU A 119 -2.29 32.73 10.99
C GLU A 119 -1.74 31.56 11.86
N ASN A 120 -0.52 31.11 11.49
CA ASN A 120 0.40 30.31 12.32
C ASN A 120 0.15 28.80 12.50
N ALA A 121 -0.28 28.08 11.46
CA ALA A 121 -0.11 26.62 11.44
C ALA A 121 1.24 26.23 10.81
N GLU A 122 2.34 26.46 11.54
CA GLU A 122 3.56 25.68 11.31
C GLU A 122 3.25 24.20 11.53
N SER A 123 2.92 23.51 10.46
CA SER A 123 3.05 22.07 10.34
C SER A 123 2.92 21.77 8.86
N LEU A 124 4.09 21.70 8.22
CA LEU A 124 4.35 20.81 7.09
C LEU A 124 3.47 19.56 7.30
N LEU A 125 2.59 19.28 6.35
CA LEU A 125 1.89 18.01 6.30
C LEU A 125 2.94 16.92 6.51
N GLU A 126 2.91 16.21 7.65
CA GLU A 126 3.55 14.91 7.73
C GLU A 126 2.91 14.13 6.59
N PHE A 127 3.65 13.91 5.50
CA PHE A 127 3.11 13.27 4.30
C PHE A 127 2.55 11.90 4.71
N THR A 128 1.24 11.79 4.69
CA THR A 128 0.51 10.59 5.12
C THR A 128 0.54 9.58 3.99
N PHE A 129 1.01 8.37 4.29
CA PHE A 129 0.93 7.27 3.33
C PHE A 129 -0.49 6.72 3.34
N LEU A 130 -1.20 6.86 2.23
CA LEU A 130 -2.56 6.36 2.08
C LEU A 130 -2.53 5.10 1.21
N GLU A 131 -2.86 3.97 1.80
CA GLU A 131 -3.09 2.73 1.06
C GLU A 131 -4.54 2.68 0.60
N LEU A 132 -4.76 2.33 -0.66
CA LEU A 132 -6.08 2.08 -1.19
C LEU A 132 -6.41 0.59 -1.09
N SER A 133 -7.60 0.26 -0.63
CA SER A 133 -8.22 -1.04 -0.85
C SER A 133 -9.61 -0.86 -1.47
N ILE A 134 -10.04 -1.86 -2.25
CA ILE A 134 -11.31 -1.85 -2.95
C ILE A 134 -12.20 -2.97 -2.40
N GLU A 135 -13.39 -2.60 -1.97
CA GLU A 135 -14.47 -3.55 -1.74
C GLU A 135 -15.46 -3.48 -2.92
N ASN A 136 -15.66 -4.62 -3.59
CA ASN A 136 -16.67 -4.77 -4.63
C ASN A 136 -17.02 -6.26 -4.80
N ASN A 137 -18.18 -6.66 -4.26
CA ASN A 137 -18.80 -7.97 -4.50
C ASN A 137 -17.89 -9.20 -4.30
N GLY A 138 -16.93 -9.12 -3.36
CA GLY A 138 -16.01 -10.22 -3.06
C GLY A 138 -14.87 -10.43 -4.06
N VAL A 139 -14.68 -9.51 -5.02
CA VAL A 139 -13.51 -9.53 -5.91
C VAL A 139 -12.29 -9.00 -5.15
N GLU A 140 -11.19 -9.75 -5.17
CA GLU A 140 -9.90 -9.30 -4.63
C GLU A 140 -9.18 -8.42 -5.65
N TYR A 141 -8.82 -7.21 -5.23
CA TYR A 141 -8.07 -6.25 -6.04
C TYR A 141 -6.68 -6.03 -5.46
N ASP A 142 -5.69 -6.03 -6.34
CA ASP A 142 -4.36 -5.50 -6.08
C ASP A 142 -4.36 -4.00 -6.34
N CYS A 143 -4.09 -3.22 -5.30
CA CYS A 143 -4.07 -1.75 -5.36
C CYS A 143 -2.66 -1.27 -5.07
N LYS A 144 -2.05 -0.58 -6.03
CA LYS A 144 -0.66 -0.12 -5.94
C LYS A 144 -0.58 1.38 -6.08
N ASP A 145 -0.08 2.05 -5.05
CA ASP A 145 0.31 3.46 -5.13
C ASP A 145 1.46 3.59 -6.14
N ILE A 146 1.29 4.42 -7.16
CA ILE A 146 2.31 4.74 -8.16
C ILE A 146 2.95 6.11 -7.93
N GLY A 147 2.61 6.73 -6.81
CA GLY A 147 3.12 8.01 -6.36
C GLY A 147 2.12 9.13 -6.56
N GLY A 148 2.64 10.31 -6.26
CA GLY A 148 1.85 11.50 -6.05
C GLY A 148 2.73 12.73 -6.00
N GLY A 149 2.10 13.88 -5.91
CA GLY A 149 2.78 15.16 -5.82
C GLY A 149 1.85 16.21 -5.28
N GLY A 150 2.44 17.18 -4.58
CA GLY A 150 1.67 18.22 -3.92
C GLY A 150 2.53 19.37 -3.44
N SER A 151 1.87 20.48 -3.19
CA SER A 151 2.41 21.71 -2.63
C SER A 151 1.29 22.51 -1.98
N ASP A 152 1.63 23.36 -1.01
CA ASP A 152 0.74 24.39 -0.46
C ASP A 152 -0.64 23.88 0.00
N GLY A 153 -0.66 22.74 0.71
CA GLY A 153 -1.89 22.15 1.24
C GLY A 153 -2.65 21.27 0.27
N HIS A 154 -2.21 21.16 -0.98
CA HIS A 154 -2.73 20.19 -1.95
C HIS A 154 -1.77 19.00 -2.10
N MET A 155 -2.32 17.78 -2.16
CA MET A 155 -1.62 16.56 -2.50
C MET A 155 -2.46 15.73 -3.46
N SER A 156 -1.81 15.05 -4.39
CA SER A 156 -2.43 14.06 -5.27
C SER A 156 -1.78 12.71 -5.09
N HIS A 157 -2.59 11.64 -5.13
CA HIS A 157 -2.16 10.25 -5.13
C HIS A 157 -2.77 9.54 -6.33
N THR A 158 -2.00 8.65 -6.94
CA THR A 158 -2.48 7.83 -8.05
C THR A 158 -2.28 6.36 -7.73
N TYR A 159 -3.32 5.56 -7.95
CA TYR A 159 -3.30 4.12 -7.68
C TYR A 159 -3.63 3.34 -8.93
N THR A 160 -2.85 2.29 -9.21
CA THR A 160 -3.20 1.25 -10.18
C THR A 160 -3.95 0.13 -9.47
N VAL A 161 -5.11 -0.24 -10.01
CA VAL A 161 -5.98 -1.30 -9.49
C VAL A 161 -6.08 -2.43 -10.52
N SER A 162 -5.81 -3.67 -10.10
CA SER A 162 -5.91 -4.86 -10.94
C SER A 162 -6.63 -6.00 -10.19
N PRO A 163 -7.59 -6.71 -10.79
CA PRO A 163 -8.14 -6.55 -12.15
C PRO A 163 -8.83 -5.17 -12.35
N PRO A 164 -9.18 -4.77 -13.60
CA PRO A 164 -9.86 -3.51 -13.81
C PRO A 164 -11.19 -3.46 -13.04
N LEU A 165 -11.47 -2.31 -12.44
CA LEU A 165 -12.74 -1.98 -11.80
C LEU A 165 -13.89 -2.02 -12.82
N PRO A 166 -15.12 -2.33 -12.39
CA PRO A 166 -16.28 -2.30 -13.28
C PRO A 166 -16.52 -0.90 -13.84
N ASP A 167 -17.25 -0.84 -14.95
CA ASP A 167 -17.70 0.43 -15.52
C ASP A 167 -18.83 1.08 -14.68
N ASP A 168 -19.64 0.24 -14.03
CA ASP A 168 -20.63 0.65 -13.03
C ASP A 168 -19.97 0.64 -11.65
N MET A 169 -19.80 1.83 -11.09
CA MET A 169 -19.06 2.06 -9.85
C MET A 169 -19.99 2.08 -8.61
N SER A 170 -21.30 1.83 -8.78
CA SER A 170 -22.29 1.91 -7.70
C SER A 170 -21.96 1.01 -6.50
N ALA A 171 -21.47 -0.21 -6.75
CA ALA A 171 -21.10 -1.18 -5.73
C ALA A 171 -19.63 -1.06 -5.26
N VAL A 172 -18.86 -0.13 -5.82
CA VAL A 172 -17.43 0.04 -5.50
C VAL A 172 -17.28 0.96 -4.30
N LYS A 173 -16.57 0.48 -3.28
CA LYS A 173 -16.12 1.30 -2.14
C LYS A 173 -14.61 1.46 -2.18
N PHE A 174 -14.15 2.70 -2.14
CA PHE A 174 -12.75 3.04 -1.97
C PHE A 174 -12.46 3.19 -0.48
N ILE A 175 -11.61 2.34 0.06
CA ILE A 175 -11.24 2.36 1.47
C ILE A 175 -9.79 2.82 1.54
N PHE A 176 -9.55 3.94 2.21
CA PHE A 176 -8.24 4.52 2.39
C PHE A 176 -7.80 4.36 3.83
N THR A 177 -6.64 3.74 4.05
CA THR A 177 -6.04 3.57 5.37
C THR A 177 -4.74 4.35 5.43
N GLU A 178 -4.62 5.19 6.46
CA GLU A 178 -3.44 6.01 6.67
C GLU A 178 -2.38 5.30 7.51
N TYR A 179 -1.14 5.42 7.07
CA TYR A 179 0.05 4.91 7.75
C TYR A 179 1.07 6.01 7.97
N LYS A 180 1.74 5.93 9.13
CA LYS A 180 2.83 6.84 9.47
C LYS A 180 4.10 6.55 8.66
N GLU A 181 4.34 5.28 8.36
CA GLU A 181 5.51 4.82 7.61
C GLU A 181 5.09 3.71 6.63
N PRO A 182 5.58 3.74 5.37
CA PRO A 182 5.09 2.85 4.33
C PRO A 182 5.50 1.39 4.54
N LEU A 183 6.64 1.15 5.20
CA LEU A 183 7.18 -0.19 5.43
C LEU A 183 6.75 -0.82 6.76
N GLN A 184 6.34 0.00 7.74
CA GLN A 184 5.97 -0.51 9.06
C GLN A 184 4.48 -0.85 9.16
N ARG A 185 3.65 -0.44 8.18
CA ARG A 185 2.18 -0.67 8.13
C ARG A 185 1.50 -0.50 9.50
N LYS A 186 1.94 0.50 10.28
CA LYS A 186 1.32 0.87 11.55
C LYS A 186 0.26 1.92 11.26
N PRO A 187 -1.05 1.57 11.30
CA PRO A 187 -2.09 2.53 10.98
C PRO A 187 -2.03 3.68 11.98
N THR A 188 -2.27 4.91 11.51
CA THR A 188 -2.43 6.07 12.40
C THR A 188 -3.77 6.04 13.14
N GLY A 189 -4.70 5.20 12.67
CA GLY A 189 -6.08 5.15 13.10
C GLY A 189 -7.03 5.96 12.21
N ILE A 190 -6.52 6.61 11.16
CA ILE A 190 -7.37 7.20 10.12
C ILE A 190 -7.67 6.15 9.06
N GLU A 191 -8.94 5.83 8.93
CA GLU A 191 -9.51 5.04 7.84
C GLU A 191 -10.79 5.74 7.40
N PHE A 192 -10.98 5.88 6.09
CA PHE A 192 -12.19 6.46 5.55
C PHE A 192 -12.63 5.76 4.27
N VAL A 193 -13.93 5.82 4.00
CA VAL A 193 -14.56 5.16 2.87
C VAL A 193 -15.22 6.22 1.99
N ILE A 194 -14.94 6.15 0.69
CA ILE A 194 -15.62 6.94 -0.33
C ILE A 194 -16.46 5.99 -1.18
N THR A 195 -17.76 6.26 -1.26
CA THR A 195 -18.73 5.52 -2.08
C THR A 195 -19.41 6.48 -3.06
N LEU A 196 -20.02 5.92 -4.10
CA LEU A 196 -20.77 6.70 -5.09
C LEU A 196 -22.25 6.87 -4.74
N GLU A 197 -22.74 6.19 -3.70
CA GLU A 197 -24.11 6.38 -3.23
C GLU A 197 -24.28 7.81 -2.70
N ASN A 198 -25.38 8.46 -3.08
CA ASN A 198 -25.81 9.67 -2.40
C ASN A 198 -26.52 9.21 -1.12
N GLU A 199 -26.04 9.61 0.05
CA GLU A 199 -26.93 9.64 1.22
C GLU A 199 -28.09 10.58 0.87
N LEU A 200 -29.30 10.04 0.80
CA LEU A 200 -30.56 10.76 0.60
C LEU A 200 -31.06 11.31 1.93
#